data_AF-A0A8T6VC37-F1
#
_entry.id   AF-A0A8T6VC37-F1
#
_cell.length_a   1.000
_cell.length_b   1.000
_cell.length_c   1.000
_cell.angle_alpha   90.00
_cell.angle_beta   90.00
_cell.angle_gamma   90.00
#
_symmetry.space_group_name_H-M   'P 1'
#
loop_
_entity.id
_entity.type
_entity.pdbx_description
1 polymer ?
#
loop_
_entity_poly.entity_id
_entity_poly.type
_entity_poly.pdbx_seq_one_letter_code
_entity_poly.pdbx_strand_id
1 'polypeptide(L)'
;MSTINQDLKKDLWRKIEDQRREIIQLAKELIEFPSENPPGDMTEIANFIKEYLNRNGISYTSHEPEKGKINLIAHIGNNSEPTL
;
A
#
# COMPACT_ATOMS: atom_id res chain seq x y z
N MET A 1 27.52 -8.03 -15.50
CA MET A 1 26.51 -7.20 -14.80
C MET A 1 25.17 -7.10 -15.56
N SER A 2 25.12 -7.10 -16.90
CA SER A 2 23.81 -6.97 -17.61
C SER A 2 22.87 -8.17 -17.42
N THR A 3 23.39 -9.41 -17.34
CA THR A 3 22.56 -10.62 -17.17
C THR A 3 21.87 -10.69 -15.81
N ILE A 4 22.58 -10.35 -14.72
CA ILE A 4 22.04 -10.37 -13.34
C ILE A 4 20.82 -9.45 -13.21
N ASN A 5 20.87 -8.27 -13.84
CA ASN A 5 19.76 -7.31 -13.80
C ASN A 5 18.55 -7.81 -14.63
N GLN A 6 18.81 -8.54 -15.72
CA GLN A 6 17.74 -9.18 -16.50
C GLN A 6 17.09 -10.35 -15.74
N ASP A 7 17.88 -11.16 -15.04
CA ASP A 7 17.38 -12.28 -14.25
C ASP A 7 16.55 -11.79 -13.05
N LEU A 8 17.04 -10.78 -12.32
CA LEU A 8 16.29 -10.16 -11.22
C LEU A 8 14.95 -9.57 -11.70
N LYS A 9 14.98 -8.85 -12.84
CA LYS A 9 13.77 -8.30 -13.45
C LYS A 9 12.78 -9.41 -13.82
N LYS A 10 13.25 -10.52 -14.37
CA LYS A 10 12.41 -11.67 -14.75
C LYS A 10 11.76 -12.32 -13.53
N ASP A 11 12.51 -12.49 -12.44
CA ASP A 11 11.97 -13.05 -11.21
C ASP A 11 10.97 -12.12 -10.53
N LEU A 12 11.20 -10.80 -10.59
CA LEU A 12 10.22 -9.81 -10.13
C LEU A 12 8.92 -9.90 -10.95
N TRP A 13 9.01 -9.98 -12.28
CA TRP A 13 7.83 -10.15 -13.13
C TRP A 13 7.03 -11.41 -12.81
N ARG A 14 7.72 -12.53 -12.53
CA ARG A 14 7.06 -13.78 -12.11
C ARG A 14 6.31 -13.59 -10.80
N LYS A 15 6.93 -12.96 -9.79
CA LYS A 15 6.27 -12.66 -8.52
C LYS A 15 5.03 -11.79 -8.69
N ILE A 16 5.09 -10.77 -9.54
CA ILE A 16 3.92 -9.92 -9.86
C ILE A 16 2.80 -10.76 -10.48
N GLU A 17 3.13 -11.64 -11.42
CA GLU A 17 2.15 -12.51 -12.07
C GLU A 17 1.53 -13.52 -11.09
N ASP A 18 2.34 -14.10 -10.20
CA ASP A 18 1.88 -15.00 -9.13
C ASP A 18 0.91 -14.29 -8.16
N GLN A 19 1.14 -12.99 -7.89
CA GLN A 19 0.29 -12.16 -7.04
C GLN A 19 -0.83 -11.42 -7.79
N ARG A 20 -1.00 -11.65 -9.10
CA ARG A 20 -1.93 -10.88 -9.94
C ARG A 20 -3.35 -10.82 -9.37
N ARG A 21 -3.86 -11.94 -8.85
CA ARG A 21 -5.21 -12.01 -8.27
C ARG A 21 -5.34 -11.14 -7.02
N GLU A 22 -4.35 -11.17 -6.14
CA GLU A 22 -4.31 -10.36 -4.93
C GLU A 22 -4.25 -8.86 -5.27
N ILE A 23 -3.40 -8.48 -6.23
CA ILE A 23 -3.27 -7.09 -6.68
C ILE A 23 -4.60 -6.56 -7.24
N ILE A 24 -5.26 -7.34 -8.10
CA ILE A 24 -6.56 -6.95 -8.68
C ILE A 24 -7.64 -6.87 -7.59
N GLN A 25 -7.65 -7.82 -6.65
CA GLN A 25 -8.63 -7.84 -5.57
C GLN A 25 -8.43 -6.62 -4.64
N LEU A 26 -7.20 -6.31 -4.26
CA LEU A 26 -6.90 -5.13 -3.44
C LEU A 26 -7.28 -3.84 -4.17
N ALA A 27 -6.97 -3.72 -5.45
CA ALA A 27 -7.38 -2.55 -6.24
C ALA A 27 -8.90 -2.40 -6.31
N LYS A 28 -9.64 -3.51 -6.48
CA LYS A 28 -11.11 -3.52 -6.46
C LYS A 28 -11.66 -3.07 -5.10
N GLU A 29 -11.13 -3.61 -4.00
CA GLU A 29 -11.56 -3.24 -2.65
C GLU A 29 -11.30 -1.76 -2.37
N LEU A 30 -10.14 -1.22 -2.77
CA LEU A 30 -9.81 0.19 -2.56
C LEU A 30 -10.78 1.14 -3.28
N ILE A 31 -11.20 0.83 -4.51
CA ILE A 31 -12.12 1.70 -5.28
C ILE A 31 -13.58 1.58 -4.84
N GLU A 32 -13.95 0.55 -4.09
CA GLU A 32 -15.31 0.40 -3.55
C GLU A 32 -15.61 1.42 -2.45
N PHE A 33 -14.59 1.96 -1.78
CA PHE A 33 -14.75 3.00 -0.77
C PHE A 33 -14.92 4.38 -1.43
N PRO A 34 -16.05 5.07 -1.25
CA PRO A 34 -16.24 6.41 -1.78
C PRO A 34 -15.34 7.40 -1.04
N SER A 35 -14.29 7.89 -1.71
CA SER A 35 -13.33 8.82 -1.14
C SER A 35 -13.16 10.10 -1.97
N GLU A 36 -14.14 10.39 -2.83
CA GLU A 36 -14.14 11.57 -3.69
C GLU A 36 -14.04 12.84 -2.87
N ASN A 37 -13.24 13.78 -3.34
CA ASN A 37 -13.04 15.08 -2.70
C ASN A 37 -13.67 16.15 -3.60
N PRO A 38 -14.87 16.70 -3.29
CA PRO A 38 -15.62 16.66 -2.00
C PRO A 38 -16.63 15.50 -1.86
N PRO A 39 -17.01 15.07 -0.63
CA PRO A 39 -16.69 15.66 0.67
C PRO A 39 -15.31 15.27 1.23
N GLY A 40 -14.69 14.22 0.69
CA GLY A 40 -13.36 13.73 1.06
C GLY A 40 -13.27 13.13 2.47
N ASP A 41 -14.28 12.39 2.91
CA ASP A 41 -14.20 11.60 4.16
C ASP A 41 -13.45 10.30 3.88
N MET A 42 -12.33 10.09 4.56
CA MET A 42 -11.40 8.98 4.39
C MET A 42 -11.57 7.90 5.46
N THR A 43 -12.59 8.00 6.32
CA THR A 43 -12.73 7.13 7.51
C THR A 43 -12.73 5.64 7.16
N GLU A 44 -13.58 5.23 6.22
CA GLU A 44 -13.73 3.82 5.84
C GLU A 44 -12.48 3.28 5.14
N ILE A 45 -11.99 3.98 4.11
CA ILE A 45 -10.80 3.56 3.37
C ILE A 45 -9.55 3.55 4.26
N ALA A 46 -9.41 4.50 5.19
CA ALA A 46 -8.30 4.50 6.13
C ALA A 46 -8.35 3.29 7.06
N ASN A 47 -9.53 2.91 7.56
CA ASN A 47 -9.66 1.71 8.40
C ASN A 47 -9.34 0.43 7.63
N PHE A 48 -9.79 0.33 6.38
CA PHE A 48 -9.41 -0.78 5.50
C PHE A 48 -7.89 -0.87 5.30
N ILE A 49 -7.21 0.25 4.99
CA ILE A 49 -5.75 0.27 4.81
C ILE A 49 -5.02 -0.08 6.11
N LYS A 50 -5.49 0.40 7.26
CA LYS A 50 -4.95 0.04 8.59
C LYS A 50 -4.97 -1.47 8.82
N GLU A 51 -6.10 -2.13 8.50
CA GLU A 51 -6.22 -3.58 8.60
C GLU A 51 -5.28 -4.30 7.63
N TYR A 52 -5.18 -3.82 6.39
CA TYR A 52 -4.27 -4.37 5.38
C TYR A 52 -2.80 -4.28 5.85
N LEU A 53 -2.37 -3.15 6.39
CA LEU A 53 -1.02 -2.96 6.92
C LEU A 53 -0.77 -3.88 8.13
N ASN A 54 -1.73 -3.98 9.06
CA ASN A 54 -1.64 -4.87 10.22
C ASN A 54 -1.49 -6.34 9.81
N ARG A 55 -2.29 -6.81 8.85
CA ARG A 55 -2.21 -8.20 8.35
C ARG A 55 -0.84 -8.52 7.73
N ASN A 56 -0.16 -7.52 7.17
CA ASN A 56 1.16 -7.65 6.57
C ASN A 56 2.31 -7.32 7.56
N GLY A 57 2.01 -7.06 8.83
CA GLY A 57 3.01 -6.75 9.86
C GLY A 57 3.71 -5.40 9.66
N ILE A 58 3.08 -4.46 8.93
CA ILE A 58 3.64 -3.14 8.65
C ILE A 58 3.14 -2.14 9.70
N SER A 59 4.08 -1.52 10.42
CA SER A 59 3.76 -0.47 11.38
C SER A 59 3.36 0.82 10.69
N TYR A 60 2.37 1.51 11.24
CA TYR A 60 1.92 2.82 10.77
C TYR A 60 1.47 3.71 11.93
N THR A 61 1.39 5.01 11.67
CA THR A 61 0.71 5.99 12.51
C THR A 61 -0.44 6.64 11.72
N SER A 62 -1.44 7.14 12.45
CA SER A 62 -2.61 7.81 11.88
C SER A 62 -2.66 9.24 12.40
N HIS A 63 -2.91 10.20 11.50
CA HIS A 63 -3.08 11.61 11.85
C HIS A 63 -4.36 12.15 11.22
N GLU A 64 -5.23 12.73 12.04
CA GLU A 64 -6.55 13.25 11.63
C GLU A 64 -6.66 14.73 12.04
N PRO A 65 -6.12 15.66 11.24
CA PRO A 65 -6.16 17.10 11.55
C PRO A 65 -7.59 17.66 11.57
N GLU A 66 -8.49 17.06 10.80
CA GLU A 66 -9.92 17.36 10.79
C GLU A 66 -10.69 16.04 10.70
N LYS A 67 -11.88 15.97 11.30
CA LYS A 67 -12.70 14.76 11.30
C LYS A 67 -12.92 14.24 9.87
N GLY A 68 -12.58 12.98 9.63
CA GLY A 68 -12.66 12.33 8.32
C GLY A 68 -11.48 12.64 7.39
N LYS A 69 -10.55 13.52 7.75
CA LYS A 69 -9.35 13.85 6.94
C LYS A 69 -8.15 13.07 7.47
N ILE A 70 -8.11 11.77 7.22
CA ILE A 70 -7.12 10.86 7.81
C ILE A 70 -5.91 10.68 6.89
N ASN A 71 -4.71 10.89 7.43
CA ASN A 71 -3.44 10.51 6.83
C ASN A 71 -2.86 9.28 7.55
N LEU A 72 -2.38 8.30 6.79
CA LEU A 72 -1.64 7.14 7.30
C LEU A 72 -0.17 7.26 6.90
N ILE A 73 0.73 7.15 7.87
CA ILE A 73 2.16 7.17 7.64
C ILE A 73 2.73 5.80 8.02
N ALA A 74 3.19 5.04 7.03
CA ALA A 74 3.79 3.72 7.19
C ALA A 74 5.26 3.73 6.78
N HIS A 75 6.04 2.83 7.37
CA HIS A 75 7.47 2.69 7.08
C HIS A 75 7.84 1.22 6.91
N ILE A 76 8.70 0.93 5.93
CA ILE A 76 9.27 -0.39 5.70
C ILE A 76 10.77 -0.24 5.50
N GLY A 77 11.56 -1.06 6.19
CA GLY A 77 13.02 -0.98 6.18
C GLY A 77 13.59 -0.59 7.55
N ASN A 78 14.91 -0.46 7.62
CA ASN A 78 15.68 -0.31 8.86
C ASN A 78 16.60 0.93 8.84
N ASN A 79 16.39 1.86 7.91
CA ASN A 79 17.19 3.08 7.70
C ASN A 79 18.68 2.85 7.39
N SER A 80 19.11 1.63 7.06
CA SER A 80 20.50 1.36 6.65
C SER A 80 20.73 1.53 5.15
N GLU A 81 19.66 1.55 4.36
CA GLU A 81 19.67 1.74 2.91
C GLU A 81 19.00 3.07 2.54
N PRO A 82 19.23 3.59 1.32
CA PRO A 82 18.54 4.79 0.85
C PRO A 82 17.00 4.63 0.88
N THR A 83 16.31 5.65 1.39
CA THR A 83 14.84 5.75 1.38
C THR A 83 14.36 6.46 0.11
N LEU A 84 13.26 5.99 -0.47
CA LEU A 84 12.56 6.60 -1.60
C LEU A 84 11.55 7.66 -1.17
#